data_AF-A0A968ZYY7-F1
#
_entry.id   AF-A0A968ZYY7-F1
#
_cell.length_a   1.000
_cell.length_b   1.000
_cell.length_c   1.000
_cell.angle_alpha   90.00
_cell.angle_beta   90.00
_cell.angle_gamma   90.00
#
_symmetry.space_group_name_H-M   'P 1'
#
loop_
_entity.id
_entity.type
_entity.pdbx_description
1 polymer ?
#
loop_
_entity_poly.entity_id
_entity_poly.type
_entity_poly.pdbx_seq_one_letter_code
_entity_poly.pdbx_strand_id
1 'polypeptide(L)'
;MQCPQCGHQPAYRHGKAQLSRPRYFCPACHKISTKPWLTVRRSLLVLGMAGLAALSVYGYLLLTGQVTVGGVPASVILTFLRDDFARQAYFQGRNVMLHDRLVQLDIEAQMKDFYRDRIADDQALDLYIHQILYNRTGYVGDAYQTGQDGNLVLKPSGSIP
;
A
#
# COMPACT_ATOMS: atom_id res chain seq x y z
N MET A 1 0.17 48.88 -40.70
CA MET A 1 0.55 48.28 -39.40
C MET A 1 -0.08 46.91 -39.32
N GLN A 2 0.73 45.84 -39.38
CA GLN A 2 0.27 44.45 -39.27
C GLN A 2 0.21 44.07 -37.78
N CYS A 3 -0.76 43.24 -37.38
CA CYS A 3 -0.84 42.75 -36.01
C CYS A 3 0.33 41.79 -35.74
N PRO A 4 1.27 42.10 -34.81
CA PRO A 4 2.53 41.38 -34.68
C PRO A 4 2.38 39.93 -34.21
N GLN A 5 1.19 39.52 -33.72
CA GLN A 5 0.95 38.18 -33.20
C GLN A 5 0.24 37.22 -34.16
N CYS A 6 -0.47 37.71 -35.18
CA CYS A 6 -1.28 36.84 -36.04
C CYS A 6 -1.09 37.08 -37.54
N GLY A 7 -0.26 38.05 -37.95
CA GLY A 7 0.14 38.25 -39.36
C GLY A 7 -1.00 38.69 -40.31
N HIS A 8 -2.25 38.72 -39.84
CA HIS A 8 -3.39 39.09 -40.68
C HIS A 8 -3.48 40.62 -40.86
N GLN A 9 -3.68 41.03 -42.12
CA GLN A 9 -4.01 42.42 -42.45
C GLN A 9 -5.50 42.67 -42.18
N PRO A 10 -5.87 43.75 -41.46
CA PRO A 10 -7.27 44.06 -41.20
C PRO A 10 -7.95 44.49 -42.51
N ALA A 11 -9.06 43.86 -42.85
CA ALA A 11 -9.90 44.27 -43.97
C ALA A 11 -10.54 45.64 -43.65
N TYR A 12 -10.26 46.64 -44.49
CA TYR A 12 -10.74 48.00 -44.31
C TYR A 12 -12.18 48.12 -44.81
N ARG A 13 -13.15 48.16 -43.90
CA ARG A 13 -14.57 48.32 -44.24
C ARG A 13 -14.91 49.82 -44.23
N HIS A 14 -15.15 50.40 -45.41
CA HIS A 14 -15.58 51.80 -45.54
C HIS A 14 -17.02 51.97 -45.06
N GLY A 15 -17.19 52.33 -43.78
CA GLY A 15 -18.45 52.79 -43.20
C GLY A 15 -18.36 54.27 -42.88
N LYS A 16 -19.20 55.09 -43.52
CA LYS A 16 -19.37 56.51 -43.18
C LYS A 16 -20.24 56.62 -41.93
N ALA A 17 -19.67 56.99 -40.78
CA ALA A 17 -20.27 57.88 -39.76
C ALA A 17 -19.58 57.77 -38.38
N GLN A 18 -19.29 58.95 -37.84
CA GLN A 18 -19.30 59.35 -36.42
C GLN A 18 -18.32 58.70 -35.41
N LEU A 19 -17.23 59.45 -35.18
CA LEU A 19 -16.76 59.92 -33.87
C LEU A 19 -17.03 59.01 -32.66
N SER A 20 -16.34 57.88 -32.60
CA SER A 20 -15.98 57.26 -31.33
C SER A 20 -14.64 56.55 -31.49
N ARG A 21 -13.76 56.72 -30.49
CA ARG A 21 -12.37 56.26 -30.52
C ARG A 21 -12.26 54.82 -31.03
N PRO A 22 -11.34 54.51 -31.96
CA PRO A 22 -11.23 53.17 -32.55
C PRO A 22 -10.79 52.17 -31.46
N ARG A 23 -11.74 51.41 -30.91
CA ARG A 23 -11.43 50.19 -30.17
C ARG A 23 -11.27 49.07 -31.19
N TYR A 24 -10.03 48.71 -31.47
CA TYR A 24 -9.71 47.52 -32.24
C TYR A 24 -10.12 46.28 -31.42
N PHE A 25 -11.33 45.75 -31.70
CA PHE A 25 -11.78 44.50 -31.13
C PHE A 25 -11.27 43.37 -32.03
N CYS A 26 -10.33 42.56 -31.54
CA CYS A 26 -9.78 41.42 -32.25
C CYS A 26 -10.44 40.13 -31.70
N PRO A 27 -11.51 39.60 -32.31
CA PRO A 27 -12.26 38.45 -31.78
C PRO A 27 -11.47 37.14 -31.83
N ALA A 28 -10.34 37.09 -32.55
CA ALA A 28 -9.52 35.89 -32.71
C ALA A 28 -8.43 35.70 -31.62
N CYS A 29 -8.26 36.66 -30.71
CA CYS A 29 -7.24 36.60 -29.64
C CYS A 29 -7.86 36.46 -28.25
N HIS A 30 -8.81 35.55 -28.08
CA HIS A 30 -9.35 35.20 -26.76
C HIS A 30 -8.52 34.08 -26.08
N LYS A 31 -7.19 34.17 -26.10
CA LYS A 31 -6.35 33.32 -25.24
C LYS A 31 -6.28 33.95 -23.85
N ILE A 32 -7.21 33.54 -23.00
CA ILE A 32 -7.17 33.81 -21.57
C ILE A 32 -5.86 33.20 -21.05
N SER A 33 -4.87 34.05 -20.79
CA SER A 33 -3.60 33.67 -20.18
C SER A 33 -3.88 33.27 -18.73
N THR A 34 -4.21 32.00 -18.52
CA THR A 34 -4.32 31.42 -17.19
C THR A 34 -2.91 31.37 -16.61
N LYS A 35 -2.66 32.25 -15.62
CA LYS A 35 -1.39 32.37 -14.91
C LYS A 35 -0.97 31.00 -14.33
N PRO A 36 0.04 30.29 -14.89
CA PRO A 36 0.32 28.88 -14.57
C PRO A 36 0.76 28.64 -13.11
N TRP A 37 1.32 29.65 -12.46
CA TRP A 37 1.76 29.67 -11.06
C TRP A 37 0.64 29.40 -10.03
N LEU A 38 -0.63 29.76 -10.33
CA LEU A 38 -1.76 29.54 -9.41
C LEU A 38 -2.23 28.09 -9.40
N THR A 39 -2.08 27.37 -10.51
CA THR A 39 -2.47 25.97 -10.65
C THR A 39 -1.47 25.05 -9.94
N VAL A 40 -0.17 25.34 -10.02
CA VAL A 40 0.89 24.53 -9.39
C VAL A 40 0.78 24.50 -7.86
N ARG A 41 0.48 25.64 -7.23
CA ARG A 41 0.29 25.71 -5.76
C ARG A 41 -0.91 24.90 -5.27
N ARG A 42 -2.01 24.88 -6.02
CA ARG A 42 -3.20 24.09 -5.69
C ARG A 42 -2.91 22.59 -5.81
N SER A 43 -2.17 22.17 -6.84
CA SER A 43 -1.79 20.76 -7.02
C SER A 43 -0.89 20.25 -5.90
N LEU A 44 0.09 21.03 -5.44
CA LEU A 44 0.95 20.64 -4.32
C LEU A 44 0.18 20.47 -3.00
N LEU A 45 -0.78 21.36 -2.75
CA LEU A 45 -1.60 21.30 -1.53
C LEU A 45 -2.54 20.09 -1.54
N VAL A 46 -3.16 19.79 -2.68
CA VAL A 46 -4.01 18.60 -2.85
C VAL A 46 -3.19 17.31 -2.70
N LEU A 47 -2.00 17.24 -3.31
CA LEU A 47 -1.10 16.08 -3.15
C LEU A 47 -0.63 15.91 -1.71
N GLY A 48 -0.30 17.00 -1.01
CA GLY A 48 0.06 16.95 0.41
C GLY A 48 -1.07 16.42 1.30
N MET A 49 -2.29 16.91 1.09
CA MET A 49 -3.47 16.45 1.84
C MET A 49 -3.82 14.99 1.55
N ALA A 50 -3.76 14.57 0.28
CA ALA A 50 -3.98 13.18 -0.10
C ALA A 50 -2.94 12.24 0.53
N GLY A 51 -1.67 12.65 0.56
CA GLY A 51 -0.60 11.91 1.23
C GLY A 51 -0.83 11.75 2.73
N LEU A 52 -1.18 12.84 3.42
CA LEU A 52 -1.50 12.80 4.86
C LEU A 52 -2.72 11.94 5.17
N ALA A 53 -3.78 12.04 4.35
CA ALA A 53 -4.96 11.19 4.50
C ALA A 53 -4.60 9.70 4.33
N ALA A 54 -3.82 9.35 3.31
CA ALA A 54 -3.37 7.97 3.10
C ALA A 54 -2.52 7.46 4.28
N LEU A 55 -1.59 8.28 4.80
CA LEU A 55 -0.81 7.94 5.99
C LEU A 55 -1.68 7.73 7.23
N SER A 56 -2.71 8.56 7.41
CA SER A 56 -3.62 8.45 8.56
C SER A 56 -4.47 7.17 8.50
N VAL A 57 -5.00 6.81 7.32
CA VAL A 57 -5.75 5.56 7.12
C VAL A 57 -4.85 4.36 7.33
N TYR A 58 -3.63 4.38 6.75
CA TYR A 58 -2.68 3.29 6.93
C TYR A 58 -2.26 3.14 8.39
N GLY A 59 -1.98 4.24 9.09
CA GLY A 59 -1.69 4.25 10.51
C GLY A 59 -2.83 3.67 11.34
N TYR A 60 -4.07 4.03 11.04
CA TYR A 60 -5.25 3.46 11.70
C TYR A 60 -5.40 1.95 11.46
N LEU A 61 -5.25 1.49 10.21
CA LEU A 61 -5.33 0.05 9.88
C LEU A 61 -4.22 -0.76 10.56
N LEU A 62 -3.04 -0.17 10.71
CA LEU A 62 -1.92 -0.78 11.42
C LEU A 62 -2.19 -0.86 12.92
N LEU A 63 -2.71 0.21 13.53
CA LEU A 63 -3.08 0.25 14.96
C LEU A 63 -4.25 -0.68 15.30
N THR A 64 -5.21 -0.83 14.40
CA THR A 64 -6.36 -1.73 14.57
C THR A 64 -6.03 -3.18 14.24
N GLY A 65 -4.78 -3.49 13.88
CA GLY A 65 -4.39 -4.85 13.55
C GLY A 65 -5.22 -5.41 12.40
N GLN A 66 -5.43 -4.65 11.33
CA GLN A 66 -6.11 -5.15 10.13
C GLN A 66 -5.16 -5.35 8.94
N VAL A 67 -3.89 -4.97 9.09
CA VAL A 67 -2.87 -5.12 8.06
C VAL A 67 -2.13 -6.44 8.25
N THR A 68 -2.04 -7.21 7.17
CA THR A 68 -1.18 -8.39 7.08
C THR A 68 -0.13 -8.19 5.99
N VAL A 69 1.11 -8.61 6.24
CA VAL A 69 2.13 -8.69 5.21
C VAL A 69 2.38 -10.15 4.90
N GLY A 70 1.96 -10.58 3.71
CA GLY A 70 2.16 -11.96 3.28
C GLY A 70 1.43 -13.00 4.14
N GLY A 71 0.30 -12.63 4.74
CA GLY A 71 -0.49 -13.48 5.65
C GLY A 71 -0.08 -13.38 7.13
N VAL A 72 0.97 -12.63 7.48
CA VAL A 72 1.36 -12.43 8.88
C VAL A 72 0.81 -11.08 9.37
N PRO A 73 0.09 -11.03 10.51
CA PRO A 73 -0.36 -9.78 11.10
C PRO A 73 0.80 -8.80 11.35
N ALA A 74 0.59 -7.51 11.08
CA ALA A 74 1.62 -6.50 11.30
C ALA A 74 2.08 -6.42 12.77
N SER A 75 1.18 -6.65 13.72
CA SER A 75 1.49 -6.74 15.15
C SER A 75 2.52 -7.84 15.45
N VAL A 76 2.29 -9.04 14.91
CA VAL A 76 3.17 -10.21 15.03
C VAL A 76 4.55 -9.91 14.43
N ILE A 77 4.59 -9.29 13.26
CA ILE A 77 5.86 -8.88 12.62
C ILE A 77 6.62 -7.89 13.51
N LEU A 78 5.94 -6.91 14.10
CA LEU A 78 6.58 -5.93 14.99
C LEU A 78 7.10 -6.59 16.26
N THR A 79 6.35 -7.53 16.86
CA THR A 79 6.80 -8.32 18.01
C THR A 79 8.07 -9.09 17.67
N PHE A 80 8.06 -9.80 16.55
CA PHE A 80 9.21 -10.55 16.03
C PHE A 80 10.43 -9.64 15.76
N LEU A 81 10.24 -8.50 15.09
CA LEU A 81 11.33 -7.59 14.75
C LEU A 81 11.97 -6.91 15.96
N ARG A 82 11.21 -6.71 17.04
CA ARG A 82 11.70 -6.16 18.32
C ARG A 82 12.51 -7.18 19.12
N ASP A 83 12.34 -8.46 18.84
CA ASP A 83 13.08 -9.52 19.51
C ASP A 83 14.43 -9.78 18.84
N ASP A 84 15.52 -9.38 19.50
CA ASP A 84 16.86 -9.51 18.94
C ASP A 84 17.26 -10.96 18.67
N PHE A 85 16.77 -11.91 19.48
CA PHE A 85 17.08 -13.32 19.35
C PHE A 85 16.35 -13.94 18.15
N ALA A 86 15.05 -13.71 18.02
CA ALA A 86 14.25 -14.19 16.90
C ALA A 86 14.77 -13.64 15.57
N ARG A 87 15.10 -12.34 15.54
CA ARG A 87 15.65 -11.67 14.36
C ARG A 87 17.00 -12.27 13.94
N GLN A 88 17.91 -12.49 14.89
CA GLN A 88 19.20 -13.12 14.62
C GLN A 88 19.04 -14.57 14.16
N ALA A 89 18.21 -15.36 14.84
CA ALA A 89 17.96 -16.75 14.47
C ALA A 89 17.43 -16.88 13.04
N TYR A 90 16.51 -15.99 12.65
CA TYR A 90 15.98 -15.91 11.28
C TYR A 90 17.06 -15.58 10.25
N PHE A 91 17.80 -14.48 10.43
CA PHE A 91 18.82 -14.07 9.46
C PHE A 91 20.03 -15.01 9.39
N GLN A 92 20.27 -15.81 10.44
CA GLN A 92 21.31 -16.83 10.47
C GLN A 92 20.82 -18.22 10.02
N GLY A 93 19.55 -18.38 9.65
CA GLY A 93 18.99 -19.67 9.22
C GLY A 93 18.94 -20.73 10.33
N ARG A 94 18.90 -20.32 11.60
CA ARG A 94 18.87 -21.22 12.77
C ARG A 94 17.43 -21.61 13.10
N ASN A 95 16.85 -22.48 12.29
CA ASN A 95 15.42 -22.81 12.34
C ASN A 95 14.93 -23.32 13.70
N VAL A 96 15.71 -24.16 14.38
CA VAL A 96 15.35 -24.69 15.73
C VAL A 96 15.29 -23.56 16.76
N MET A 97 16.32 -22.70 16.81
CA MET A 97 16.33 -21.56 17.73
C MET A 97 15.23 -20.55 17.42
N LEU A 98 14.96 -20.34 16.12
CA LEU A 98 13.87 -19.50 15.68
C LEU A 98 12.53 -20.07 16.16
N HIS A 99 12.30 -21.37 16.00
CA HIS A 99 11.09 -22.04 16.44
C HIS A 99 10.87 -21.86 17.95
N ASP A 100 11.86 -22.22 18.78
CA ASP A 100 11.77 -22.09 20.23
C ASP A 100 11.41 -20.66 20.64
N ARG A 101 11.99 -19.67 19.94
CA ARG A 101 11.70 -18.27 20.23
C ARG A 101 10.31 -17.83 19.77
N LEU A 102 9.82 -18.30 18.63
CA LEU A 102 8.46 -18.00 18.16
C LEU A 102 7.41 -18.57 19.13
N VAL A 103 7.65 -19.76 19.69
CA VAL A 103 6.81 -20.36 20.75
C VAL A 103 6.85 -19.49 22.01
N GLN A 104 8.03 -19.07 22.47
CA GLN A 104 8.17 -18.21 23.65
C GLN A 104 7.50 -16.83 23.48
N LEU A 105 7.46 -16.31 22.25
CA LEU A 105 6.80 -15.05 21.92
C LEU A 105 5.29 -15.19 21.69
N ASP A 106 4.75 -16.41 21.82
CA ASP A 106 3.32 -16.72 21.63
C ASP A 106 2.78 -16.25 20.27
N ILE A 107 3.60 -16.39 19.22
CA ILE A 107 3.31 -15.88 17.88
C ILE A 107 2.15 -16.64 17.24
N GLU A 108 2.10 -17.95 17.45
CA GLU A 108 1.03 -18.79 16.92
C GLU A 108 -0.33 -18.43 17.51
N ALA A 109 -0.43 -18.24 18.84
CA ALA A 109 -1.66 -17.82 19.49
C ALA A 109 -2.11 -16.43 19.01
N GLN A 110 -1.19 -15.47 18.92
CA GLN A 110 -1.49 -14.14 18.37
C GLN A 110 -2.03 -14.21 16.92
N MET A 111 -1.49 -15.11 16.10
CA MET A 111 -2.01 -15.35 14.76
C MET A 111 -3.40 -16.02 14.78
N LYS A 112 -3.62 -17.00 15.69
CA LYS A 112 -4.92 -17.66 15.88
C LYS A 112 -5.98 -16.65 16.26
N ASP A 113 -5.71 -15.81 17.24
CA ASP A 113 -6.62 -14.76 17.69
C ASP A 113 -6.99 -13.80 16.55
N PHE A 114 -6.01 -13.39 15.76
CA PHE A 114 -6.22 -12.50 14.62
C PHE A 114 -7.12 -13.09 13.53
N TYR A 115 -7.00 -14.39 13.27
CA TYR A 115 -7.74 -15.08 12.21
C TYR A 115 -9.01 -15.78 12.69
N ARG A 116 -9.24 -15.87 14.00
CA ARG A 116 -10.36 -16.59 14.62
C ARG A 116 -11.72 -16.22 14.04
N ASP A 117 -11.94 -14.93 13.81
CA ASP A 117 -13.23 -14.44 13.28
C ASP A 117 -13.45 -14.78 11.79
N ARG A 118 -12.41 -15.23 11.09
CA ARG A 118 -12.43 -15.50 9.64
C ARG A 118 -12.42 -17.00 9.33
N ILE A 119 -11.87 -17.82 10.20
CA ILE A 119 -11.74 -19.27 10.03
C ILE A 119 -12.36 -19.95 11.26
N ALA A 120 -13.55 -20.51 11.09
CA ALA A 120 -14.33 -21.06 12.19
C ALA A 120 -13.83 -22.43 12.67
N ASP A 121 -13.28 -23.25 11.77
CA ASP A 121 -12.73 -24.56 12.10
C ASP A 121 -11.32 -24.45 12.68
N ASP A 122 -11.12 -24.96 13.89
CA ASP A 122 -9.86 -24.87 14.63
C ASP A 122 -8.71 -25.56 13.90
N GLN A 123 -8.99 -26.71 13.27
CA GLN A 123 -7.98 -27.48 12.57
C GLN A 123 -7.55 -26.79 11.27
N ALA A 124 -8.49 -26.23 10.50
CA ALA A 124 -8.20 -25.41 9.34
C ALA A 124 -7.44 -24.12 9.72
N LEU A 125 -7.79 -23.48 10.84
CA LEU A 125 -7.09 -22.30 11.34
C LEU A 125 -5.64 -22.64 11.71
N ASP A 126 -5.44 -23.73 12.43
CA ASP A 126 -4.11 -24.21 12.84
C ASP A 126 -3.23 -24.52 11.62
N LEU A 127 -3.77 -25.26 10.66
CA LEU A 127 -3.07 -25.59 9.41
C LEU A 127 -2.74 -24.34 8.60
N TYR A 128 -3.67 -23.38 8.50
CA TYR A 128 -3.47 -22.13 7.79
C TYR A 128 -2.31 -21.32 8.38
N ILE A 129 -2.23 -21.22 9.71
CA ILE A 129 -1.15 -20.50 10.40
C ILE A 129 0.18 -21.21 10.21
N HIS A 130 0.21 -22.53 10.38
CA HIS A 130 1.40 -23.33 10.13
C HIS A 130 1.89 -23.19 8.68
N GLN A 131 0.98 -23.15 7.71
CA GLN A 131 1.33 -22.91 6.31
C GLN A 131 1.95 -21.52 6.10
N ILE A 132 1.40 -20.47 6.73
CA ILE A 132 2.00 -19.14 6.66
C ILE A 132 3.41 -19.15 7.24
N LEU A 133 3.59 -19.73 8.43
CA LEU A 133 4.89 -19.79 9.08
C LEU A 133 5.89 -20.59 8.24
N TYR A 134 5.49 -21.73 7.68
CA TYR A 134 6.30 -22.53 6.75
C TYR A 134 6.74 -21.71 5.54
N ASN A 135 5.80 -21.03 4.87
CA ASN A 135 6.08 -20.23 3.68
C ASN A 135 7.06 -19.06 3.97
N ARG A 136 7.13 -18.59 5.22
CA ARG A 136 7.94 -17.42 5.59
C ARG A 136 9.28 -17.77 6.22
N THR A 137 9.34 -18.90 6.92
CA THR A 137 10.48 -19.27 7.78
C THR A 137 11.03 -20.66 7.49
N GLY A 138 10.31 -21.49 6.73
CA GLY A 138 10.61 -22.92 6.58
C GLY A 138 10.20 -23.77 7.79
N TYR A 139 9.51 -23.18 8.78
CA TYR A 139 9.01 -23.90 9.95
C TYR A 139 7.94 -24.92 9.58
N VAL A 140 8.11 -26.17 10.02
CA VAL A 140 7.09 -27.22 9.94
C VAL A 140 6.73 -27.59 11.37
N GLY A 141 5.45 -27.46 11.75
CA GLY A 141 4.99 -27.85 13.08
C GLY A 141 5.00 -29.36 13.29
N ASP A 142 5.09 -29.79 14.55
CA ASP A 142 5.25 -31.21 14.89
C ASP A 142 4.12 -32.10 14.36
N ALA A 143 2.91 -31.57 14.26
CA ALA A 143 1.73 -32.27 13.75
C ALA A 143 1.68 -32.36 12.21
N TYR A 144 2.60 -31.70 11.50
CA TYR A 144 2.53 -31.51 10.06
C TYR A 144 3.77 -32.03 9.33
N GLN A 145 3.61 -32.34 8.07
CA GLN A 145 4.69 -32.69 7.15
C GLN A 145 4.49 -31.97 5.82
N THR A 146 5.58 -31.71 5.10
CA THR A 146 5.52 -31.11 3.77
C THR A 146 5.02 -32.13 2.75
N GLY A 147 3.93 -31.81 2.07
CA GLY A 147 3.42 -32.53 0.92
C GLY A 147 4.28 -32.33 -0.33
N GLN A 148 4.02 -33.12 -1.37
CA GLN A 148 4.77 -33.05 -2.63
C GLN A 148 4.56 -31.73 -3.39
N ASP A 149 3.47 -31.03 -3.11
CA ASP A 149 3.09 -29.73 -3.66
C ASP A 149 3.63 -28.53 -2.86
N GLY A 150 4.37 -28.79 -1.77
CA GLY A 150 4.86 -27.76 -0.86
C GLY A 150 3.82 -27.25 0.14
N ASN A 151 2.63 -27.85 0.19
CA ASN A 151 1.64 -27.57 1.23
C ASN A 151 1.87 -28.48 2.44
N LEU A 152 1.54 -27.98 3.63
CA LEU A 152 1.55 -28.78 4.83
C LEU A 152 0.33 -29.70 4.85
N VAL A 153 0.56 -30.96 5.23
CA VAL A 153 -0.49 -31.93 5.49
C VAL A 153 -0.30 -32.50 6.88
N LEU A 154 -1.40 -32.86 7.54
CA LEU A 154 -1.35 -33.51 8.85
C LEU A 154 -0.59 -34.83 8.74
N LYS A 155 0.28 -35.08 9.70
CA LYS A 155 0.94 -36.37 9.84
C LYS A 155 -0.11 -37.45 10.13
N PRO A 156 0.01 -38.65 9.53
CA PRO A 156 -0.87 -39.76 9.86
C PRO A 156 -0.71 -40.12 11.34
N SER A 157 -1.84 -40.28 12.03
CA SER A 157 -1.94 -40.67 13.44
C SER A 157 -1.14 -41.95 13.68
N GLY A 158 -0.01 -41.87 14.39
CA GLY A 158 0.89 -42.99 14.64
C GLY A 158 2.32 -42.85 14.08
N SER A 159 2.62 -41.75 13.38
CA SER A 159 4.01 -41.38 13.09
C SER A 159 4.68 -40.82 14.35
N ILE A 160 5.50 -41.65 15.00
CA ILE A 160 6.36 -41.22 16.10
C ILE A 160 7.50 -40.38 15.48
N PRO A 161 7.85 -39.21 16.07
CA PRO A 161 8.92 -38.35 15.57
C PRO A 161 10.29 -39.04 15.54
#